data_AF-D3HTG4-F1
#
_entry.id   AF-D3HTG4-F1
#
_cell.length_a   1.000
_cell.length_b   1.000
_cell.length_c   1.000
_cell.angle_alpha   90.00
_cell.angle_beta   90.00
_cell.angle_gamma   90.00
#
_symmetry.space_group_name_H-M   'P 1'
#
loop_
_entity.id
_entity.type
_entity.pdbx_description
1 polymer ?
#
loop_
_entity_poly.entity_id
_entity_poly.type
_entity_poly.pdbx_seq_one_letter_code
_entity_poly.pdbx_strand_id
1 'polypeptide(L)'
;MECSACGYVRKVTDSLPEWQCPQCGIAYVKSECGLFWMSYFPTVKEIPESVNTAYIIINGEELYYFNRNNKFHPFSEGISINEPERIAVVSILAELKSVISINNKQQLLTKSLTKDQINIFRQILQRHIEIFTENLSKDQEVDNESEIDDKQSNLENNFLNRNLTAILFLLNTFFIVSWIVYLANNHSNSSINYKSQNVDSKIDTKISTTTSFRENKINLTNINLNKILNYSEAMSIFASDCKIYVQIYHKANENCQKAIKLGKEILPEFEKLDNEIKNKDLNELNYTDKQSINTIYYNLNKAANDINTTKLLLE
;
A
#
# COMPACT_ATOMS: atom_id res chain seq x y z
N MET A 1 40.62 -4.09 15.69
CA MET A 1 39.51 -4.20 14.71
C MET A 1 38.84 -5.54 14.94
N GLU A 2 37.57 -5.54 15.30
CA GLU A 2 36.81 -6.77 15.54
C GLU A 2 36.21 -7.28 14.22
N CYS A 3 36.44 -8.54 13.91
CA CYS A 3 35.89 -9.15 12.72
C CYS A 3 34.39 -9.39 12.91
N SER A 4 33.55 -8.68 12.16
CA SER A 4 32.09 -8.82 12.18
C SER A 4 31.59 -10.24 11.88
N ALA A 5 32.43 -11.08 11.27
CA ALA A 5 32.11 -12.46 10.95
C ALA A 5 32.36 -13.43 12.12
N CYS A 6 33.41 -13.21 12.93
CA CYS A 6 33.81 -14.18 13.97
C CYS A 6 34.07 -13.58 15.35
N GLY A 7 33.82 -12.28 15.54
CA GLY A 7 34.08 -11.56 16.79
C GLY A 7 35.56 -11.44 17.14
N TYR A 8 36.46 -11.83 16.24
CA TYR A 8 37.89 -11.84 16.54
C TYR A 8 38.45 -10.42 16.59
N VAL A 9 39.04 -10.06 17.73
CA VAL A 9 39.71 -8.78 17.93
C VAL A 9 41.19 -8.94 17.58
N ARG A 10 41.57 -8.32 16.46
CA ARG A 10 42.92 -8.35 15.93
C ARG A 10 43.97 -7.84 16.93
N LYS A 11 45.09 -8.56 17.05
CA LYS A 11 46.25 -8.23 17.88
C LYS A 11 47.38 -7.68 17.03
N VAL A 12 48.26 -6.89 17.65
CA VAL A 12 49.40 -6.23 16.97
C VAL A 12 50.42 -7.24 16.45
N THR A 13 50.43 -8.45 17.02
CA THR A 13 51.33 -9.54 16.66
C THR A 13 50.84 -10.42 15.51
N ASP A 14 49.65 -10.14 14.95
CA ASP A 14 49.06 -11.01 13.94
C ASP A 14 49.72 -10.82 12.57
N SER A 15 50.14 -11.92 11.96
CA SER A 15 51.04 -11.95 10.79
C SER A 15 50.36 -11.79 9.42
N LEU A 16 49.03 -11.84 9.36
CA LEU A 16 48.28 -11.68 8.11
C LEU A 16 48.20 -10.20 7.67
N PRO A 17 47.91 -9.88 6.40
CA PRO A 17 47.78 -8.50 5.95
C PRO A 17 46.69 -7.73 6.73
N GLU A 18 46.87 -6.42 6.93
CA GLU A 18 45.96 -5.59 7.76
C GLU A 18 44.50 -5.63 7.30
N TRP A 19 44.28 -5.83 6.01
CA TRP A 19 42.96 -5.92 5.41
C TRP A 19 42.30 -7.29 5.57
N GLN A 20 42.89 -8.27 6.25
CA GLN A 20 42.36 -9.63 6.40
C GLN A 20 42.34 -10.08 7.86
N CYS A 21 41.19 -10.58 8.33
CA CYS A 21 41.01 -11.10 9.67
C CYS A 21 41.98 -12.25 9.92
N PRO A 22 42.86 -12.15 10.93
CA PRO A 22 43.86 -13.18 11.15
C PRO A 22 43.29 -14.52 11.60
N GLN A 23 42.16 -14.51 12.31
CA GLN A 23 41.56 -15.73 12.83
C GLN A 23 40.71 -16.48 11.80
N CYS A 24 39.97 -15.78 10.94
CA CYS A 24 39.09 -16.44 9.96
C CYS A 24 39.48 -16.19 8.50
N GLY A 25 40.56 -15.45 8.24
CA GLY A 25 41.05 -15.17 6.89
C GLY A 25 40.14 -14.27 6.04
N ILE A 26 39.09 -13.66 6.60
CA ILE A 26 38.15 -12.82 5.83
C ILE A 26 38.71 -11.42 5.65
N ALA A 27 38.66 -10.88 4.43
CA ALA A 27 39.02 -9.49 4.19
C ALA A 27 38.12 -8.53 5.00
N TYR A 28 38.72 -7.70 5.86
CA TYR A 28 38.11 -6.49 6.42
C TYR A 28 37.67 -5.48 5.34
N VAL A 29 38.07 -5.65 4.07
CA VAL A 29 37.63 -4.80 2.96
C VAL A 29 36.13 -5.03 2.66
N LYS A 30 35.31 -4.30 3.42
CA LYS A 30 34.08 -3.63 3.01
C LYS A 30 33.27 -4.30 1.88
N SER A 31 32.44 -5.27 2.24
CA SER A 31 31.11 -5.28 1.64
C SER A 31 30.33 -4.13 2.27
N GLU A 32 30.46 -2.92 1.72
CA GLU A 32 29.50 -1.85 2.01
C GLU A 32 28.15 -2.34 1.47
N CYS A 33 27.38 -2.97 2.35
CA CYS A 33 26.03 -3.39 2.06
C CYS A 33 25.17 -2.13 2.07
N GLY A 34 24.72 -1.71 0.89
CA GLY A 34 23.91 -0.51 0.74
C GLY A 34 22.42 -0.79 0.86
N LEU A 35 21.66 0.16 1.40
CA LEU A 35 20.21 0.20 1.22
C LEU A 35 19.84 1.40 0.35
N PHE A 36 19.09 1.13 -0.72
CA PHE A 36 18.66 2.14 -1.68
C PHE A 36 17.15 2.22 -1.75
N TRP A 37 16.64 3.43 -1.96
CA TRP A 37 15.28 3.70 -2.36
C TRP A 37 15.27 4.27 -3.77
N MET A 38 14.48 3.69 -4.66
CA MET A 38 14.43 4.07 -6.07
C MET A 38 12.99 4.09 -6.58
N SER A 39 12.71 4.94 -7.57
CA SER A 39 11.40 4.99 -8.22
C SER A 39 11.33 4.15 -9.51
N TYR A 40 12.42 3.47 -9.87
CA TYR A 40 12.56 2.67 -11.07
C TYR A 40 13.62 1.57 -10.89
N PHE A 41 13.61 0.58 -11.77
CA PHE A 41 14.58 -0.52 -11.75
C PHE A 41 15.99 -0.02 -12.11
N PRO A 42 16.99 -0.19 -11.23
CA PRO A 42 18.31 0.35 -11.46
C PRO A 42 19.15 -0.44 -12.45
N THR A 43 20.08 0.27 -13.06
CA THR A 43 21.21 -0.30 -13.78
C THR A 43 22.42 -0.47 -12.85
N VAL A 44 23.33 -1.40 -13.18
CA VAL A 44 24.56 -1.65 -12.41
C VAL A 44 25.42 -0.38 -12.24
N LYS A 45 25.38 0.53 -13.22
CA LYS A 45 26.14 1.78 -13.24
C LYS A 45 25.61 2.80 -12.23
N GLU A 46 24.34 2.73 -11.88
CA GLU A 46 23.72 3.63 -10.91
C GLU A 46 24.02 3.23 -9.47
N ILE A 47 24.49 2.00 -9.25
CA ILE A 47 24.97 1.55 -7.94
C ILE A 47 26.45 1.97 -7.78
N PRO A 48 26.82 2.70 -6.71
CA PRO A 48 28.19 3.12 -6.47
C PRO A 48 29.19 1.96 -6.54
N GLU A 49 30.34 2.18 -7.15
CA GLU A 49 31.36 1.14 -7.35
C GLU A 49 31.88 0.54 -6.03
N SER A 50 31.83 1.30 -4.93
CA SER A 50 32.21 0.80 -3.59
C SER A 50 31.22 -0.19 -2.99
N VAL A 51 30.00 -0.29 -3.56
CA VAL A 51 28.93 -1.15 -3.07
C VAL A 51 28.95 -2.47 -3.84
N ASN A 52 29.35 -3.53 -3.13
CA ASN A 52 29.38 -4.89 -3.67
C ASN A 52 28.05 -5.61 -3.48
N THR A 53 27.29 -5.25 -2.45
CA THR A 53 25.99 -5.84 -2.14
C THR A 53 25.02 -4.72 -1.81
N ALA A 54 23.79 -4.78 -2.31
CA ALA A 54 22.77 -3.82 -1.93
C ALA A 54 21.38 -4.45 -1.82
N TYR A 55 20.57 -3.87 -0.95
CA TYR A 55 19.14 -4.05 -0.93
C TYR A 55 18.50 -2.80 -1.52
N ILE A 56 17.54 -2.98 -2.41
CA ILE A 56 16.97 -1.88 -3.18
C ILE A 56 15.45 -1.98 -3.09
N ILE A 57 14.83 -0.93 -2.57
CA ILE A 57 13.37 -0.82 -2.46
C ILE A 57 12.90 0.04 -3.63
N ILE A 58 12.02 -0.53 -4.46
CA ILE A 58 11.43 0.17 -5.60
C ILE A 58 9.99 0.53 -5.28
N ASN A 59 9.66 1.81 -5.38
CA ASN A 59 8.33 2.37 -5.13
C ASN A 59 7.71 2.01 -3.77
N GLY A 60 8.51 1.51 -2.81
CA GLY A 60 8.03 1.04 -1.52
C GLY A 60 7.32 -0.31 -1.54
N GLU A 61 7.29 -0.99 -2.69
CA GLU A 61 6.47 -2.20 -2.88
C GLU A 61 7.30 -3.42 -3.25
N GLU A 62 8.47 -3.23 -3.85
CA GLU A 62 9.31 -4.33 -4.31
C GLU A 62 10.71 -4.25 -3.71
N LEU A 63 11.22 -5.39 -3.26
CA LEU A 63 12.57 -5.55 -2.75
C LEU A 63 13.43 -6.30 -3.77
N TYR A 64 14.59 -5.74 -4.05
CA TYR A 64 15.61 -6.35 -4.90
C TYR A 64 16.90 -6.52 -4.12
N TYR A 65 17.61 -7.59 -4.46
CA TYR A 65 18.96 -7.84 -4.00
C TYR A 65 19.95 -7.64 -5.14
N PHE A 66 20.96 -6.81 -4.91
CA PHE A 66 22.06 -6.58 -5.83
C PHE A 66 23.34 -7.20 -5.28
N ASN A 67 24.07 -7.92 -6.13
CA ASN A 67 25.40 -8.42 -5.85
C ASN A 67 26.30 -8.22 -7.08
N ARG A 68 27.21 -7.26 -6.99
CA ARG A 68 28.16 -6.89 -8.05
C ARG A 68 29.04 -8.07 -8.50
N ASN A 69 29.31 -9.01 -7.59
CA ASN A 69 30.17 -10.16 -7.87
C ASN A 69 29.42 -11.30 -8.61
N ASN A 70 28.09 -11.20 -8.75
CA ASN A 70 27.34 -12.19 -9.52
C ASN A 70 27.58 -11.97 -11.02
N LYS A 71 28.19 -12.95 -11.68
CA LYS A 71 28.66 -12.86 -13.07
C LYS A 71 27.53 -12.94 -14.11
N PHE A 72 26.39 -13.54 -13.75
CA PHE A 72 25.32 -13.83 -14.70
C PHE A 72 24.17 -12.82 -14.63
N HIS A 73 23.70 -12.53 -13.41
CA HIS A 73 22.65 -11.53 -13.19
C HIS A 73 22.89 -10.84 -11.84
N PRO A 74 23.38 -9.59 -11.83
CA PRO A 74 23.75 -8.89 -10.60
C PRO A 74 22.55 -8.50 -9.74
N PHE A 75 21.33 -8.57 -10.28
CA PHE A 75 20.09 -8.33 -9.54
C PHE A 75 19.32 -9.64 -9.31
N SER A 76 18.58 -9.73 -8.21
CA SER A 76 17.55 -10.75 -8.06
C SER A 76 16.33 -10.41 -8.92
N GLU A 77 15.42 -11.38 -9.05
CA GLU A 77 14.04 -11.07 -9.37
C GLU A 77 13.44 -10.19 -8.26
N GLY A 78 12.51 -9.31 -8.64
CA GLY A 78 11.84 -8.41 -7.71
C GLY A 78 10.87 -9.16 -6.85
N ILE A 79 10.86 -8.85 -5.56
CA ILE A 79 9.99 -9.52 -4.60
C ILE A 79 8.99 -8.51 -4.06
N SER A 80 7.70 -8.76 -4.27
CA SER A 80 6.64 -7.92 -3.71
C SER A 80 6.64 -8.04 -2.19
N ILE A 81 6.65 -6.90 -1.51
CA ILE A 81 6.73 -6.79 -0.06
C ILE A 81 5.31 -6.72 0.50
N ASN A 82 4.89 -7.74 1.24
CA ASN A 82 3.59 -7.75 1.91
C ASN A 82 3.56 -6.81 3.13
N GLU A 83 2.37 -6.54 3.70
CA GLU A 83 2.22 -5.54 4.77
C GLU A 83 3.11 -5.82 6.01
N PRO A 84 3.20 -7.06 6.55
CA PRO A 84 4.13 -7.37 7.64
C PRO A 84 5.60 -7.05 7.31
N GLU A 85 6.06 -7.41 6.12
CA GLU A 85 7.43 -7.17 5.68
C GLU A 85 7.69 -5.69 5.46
N ARG A 86 6.70 -4.97 4.94
CA ARG A 86 6.73 -3.52 4.74
C ARG A 86 6.93 -2.80 6.06
N ILE A 87 6.23 -3.22 7.12
CA ILE A 87 6.41 -2.68 8.49
C ILE A 87 7.85 -2.92 8.98
N ALA A 88 8.41 -4.11 8.75
CA ALA A 88 9.79 -4.43 9.15
C ALA A 88 10.81 -3.54 8.40
N VAL A 89 10.65 -3.40 7.09
CA VAL A 89 11.50 -2.52 6.26
C VAL A 89 11.40 -1.07 6.70
N VAL A 90 10.19 -0.57 6.91
CA VAL A 90 9.92 0.78 7.41
C VAL A 90 10.57 1.04 8.77
N SER A 91 10.54 0.06 9.67
CA SER A 91 11.19 0.15 10.99
C SER A 91 12.71 0.32 10.85
N ILE A 92 13.33 -0.43 9.93
CA ILE A 92 14.76 -0.29 9.59
C ILE A 92 15.04 1.11 9.04
N LEU A 93 14.21 1.59 8.10
CA LEU A 93 14.37 2.92 7.50
C LEU A 93 14.31 4.04 8.55
N ALA A 94 13.41 3.91 9.53
CA ALA A 94 13.32 4.85 10.63
C ALA A 94 14.55 4.84 11.54
N GLU A 95 15.06 3.65 11.88
CA GLU A 95 16.28 3.49 12.68
C GLU A 95 17.50 4.15 12.00
N LEU A 96 17.57 4.06 10.67
CA LEU A 96 18.64 4.64 9.86
C LEU A 96 18.60 6.18 9.77
N LYS A 97 17.64 6.85 10.43
CA LYS A 97 17.48 8.32 10.45
C LYS A 97 17.36 8.97 9.06
N SER A 98 17.05 8.23 8.00
CA SER A 98 16.81 8.83 6.69
C SER A 98 15.44 9.49 6.70
N VAL A 99 15.42 10.82 6.81
CA VAL A 99 14.23 11.64 6.58
C VAL A 99 13.78 11.39 5.15
N ILE A 100 12.79 10.51 4.97
CA ILE A 100 12.26 10.19 3.65
C ILE A 100 11.35 11.35 3.21
N SER A 101 11.95 12.40 2.65
CA SER A 101 11.26 13.27 1.71
C SER A 101 11.31 12.55 0.36
N ILE A 102 10.28 11.77 0.03
CA ILE A 102 10.15 10.98 -1.20
C ILE A 102 9.99 11.95 -2.39
N ASN A 103 11.05 12.62 -2.80
CA ASN A 103 11.03 13.51 -3.97
C ASN A 103 12.25 13.30 -4.89
N ASN A 104 13.16 12.39 -4.56
CA ASN A 104 14.33 12.08 -5.39
C ASN A 104 14.18 10.71 -6.05
N LYS A 105 14.53 10.65 -7.35
CA LYS A 105 14.42 9.44 -8.19
C LYS A 105 15.31 8.27 -7.71
N GLN A 106 16.38 8.57 -6.99
CA GLN A 106 17.30 7.61 -6.40
C GLN A 106 17.88 8.19 -5.10
N GLN A 107 17.83 7.41 -4.01
CA GLN A 107 18.42 7.80 -2.74
C GLN A 107 19.16 6.62 -2.09
N LEU A 108 20.45 6.82 -1.81
CA LEU A 108 21.21 5.93 -0.94
C LEU A 108 20.85 6.27 0.51
N LEU A 109 20.25 5.32 1.22
CA LEU A 109 19.76 5.51 2.58
C LEU A 109 20.87 5.23 3.60
N THR A 110 21.65 4.16 3.37
CA THR A 110 22.86 3.88 4.15
C THR A 110 23.85 3.03 3.35
N LYS A 111 25.14 3.18 3.65
CA LYS A 111 26.22 2.30 3.16
C LYS A 111 26.55 1.15 4.10
N SER A 112 25.89 1.13 5.27
CA SER A 112 26.14 0.14 6.31
C SER A 112 24.83 -0.21 7.01
N LEU A 113 24.41 -1.46 6.85
CA LEU A 113 23.33 -2.09 7.60
C LEU A 113 23.91 -2.90 8.77
N THR A 114 23.20 -2.94 9.90
CA THR A 114 23.54 -3.84 11.01
C THR A 114 23.29 -5.31 10.62
N LYS A 115 23.89 -6.24 11.35
CA LYS A 115 23.70 -7.68 11.10
C LYS A 115 22.22 -8.09 11.20
N ASP A 116 21.50 -7.52 12.16
CA ASP A 116 20.08 -7.82 12.37
C ASP A 116 19.22 -7.27 11.24
N GLN A 117 19.50 -6.05 10.77
CA GLN A 117 18.85 -5.47 9.59
C GLN A 117 19.09 -6.33 8.34
N ILE A 118 20.34 -6.78 8.12
CA ILE A 118 20.67 -7.69 7.00
C ILE A 118 19.89 -9.01 7.10
N ASN A 119 19.76 -9.56 8.31
CA ASN A 119 19.03 -10.81 8.52
C ASN A 119 17.55 -10.67 8.18
N ILE A 120 16.92 -9.53 8.50
CA ILE A 120 15.52 -9.25 8.12
C ILE A 120 15.35 -9.32 6.60
N PHE A 121 16.16 -8.57 5.84
CA PHE A 121 16.05 -8.61 4.38
C PHE A 121 16.33 -10.00 3.80
N ARG A 122 17.28 -10.74 4.37
CA ARG A 122 17.56 -12.11 3.93
C ARG A 122 16.37 -13.06 4.18
N GLN A 123 15.71 -12.95 5.33
CA GLN A 123 14.53 -13.76 5.65
C GLN A 123 13.37 -13.49 4.69
N ILE A 124 13.12 -12.22 4.35
CA ILE A 124 12.09 -11.82 3.38
C ILE A 124 12.35 -12.49 2.01
N LEU A 125 13.60 -12.39 1.54
CA LEU A 125 14.01 -12.99 0.27
C LEU A 125 13.89 -14.52 0.28
N GLN A 126 14.33 -15.17 1.35
CA GLN A 126 14.28 -16.64 1.48
C GLN A 126 12.85 -17.16 1.49
N ARG A 127 11.97 -16.55 2.28
CA ARG A 127 10.56 -16.95 2.36
C ARG A 127 9.86 -16.92 1.00
N HIS A 128 10.16 -15.92 0.17
CA HIS A 128 9.58 -15.82 -1.17
C HIS A 128 10.13 -16.87 -2.14
N ILE A 129 11.42 -17.18 -2.05
CA ILE A 129 12.02 -18.26 -2.85
C ILE A 129 11.38 -19.61 -2.48
N GLU A 130 11.12 -19.85 -1.20
CA GLU A 130 10.45 -21.07 -0.72
C GLU A 130 9.02 -21.17 -1.27
N ILE A 131 8.22 -20.10 -1.17
CA ILE A 131 6.86 -20.05 -1.74
C ILE A 131 6.87 -20.28 -3.25
N PHE A 132 7.80 -19.66 -3.97
CA PHE A 132 7.91 -19.80 -5.41
C PHE A 132 8.29 -21.22 -5.82
N THR A 133 9.23 -21.83 -5.09
CA THR A 133 9.69 -23.21 -5.35
C THR A 133 8.59 -24.23 -5.02
N GLU A 134 7.84 -24.03 -3.93
CA GLU A 134 6.72 -24.89 -3.55
C GLU A 134 5.60 -24.87 -4.61
N ASN A 135 5.27 -23.68 -5.13
CA ASN A 135 4.26 -23.53 -6.18
C ASN A 135 4.71 -24.19 -7.50
N LEU A 136 5.98 -24.03 -7.88
CA LEU A 136 6.55 -24.72 -9.05
C LEU A 136 6.51 -26.25 -8.93
N SER A 137 6.72 -26.79 -7.73
CA SER A 137 6.63 -28.24 -7.50
C SER A 137 5.20 -28.77 -7.56
N LYS A 138 4.21 -27.97 -7.12
CA LYS A 138 2.79 -28.34 -7.21
C LYS A 138 2.29 -28.29 -8.65
N ASP A 139 2.75 -27.32 -9.44
CA ASP A 139 2.39 -27.24 -10.86
C ASP A 139 3.00 -28.39 -11.69
N GLN A 140 4.09 -29.03 -11.22
CA GLN A 140 4.67 -30.22 -11.84
C GLN A 140 3.98 -31.54 -11.45
N GLU A 141 3.26 -31.59 -10.33
CA GLU A 141 2.48 -32.79 -9.96
C GLU A 141 1.14 -32.88 -10.71
N VAL A 142 0.59 -31.75 -11.19
CA VAL A 142 -0.71 -31.71 -11.90
C VAL A 142 -0.64 -32.31 -13.31
N ASP A 143 0.54 -32.44 -13.91
CA ASP A 143 0.71 -33.05 -15.24
C ASP A 143 0.88 -34.58 -15.22
N ASN A 144 0.90 -35.24 -14.05
CA ASN A 144 1.10 -36.70 -13.92
C ASN A 144 -0.06 -37.48 -13.29
N GLU A 145 -1.17 -36.83 -12.92
CA GLU A 145 -2.36 -37.55 -12.42
C GLU A 145 -3.55 -37.33 -13.37
N SER A 146 -3.58 -38.14 -14.43
CA SER A 146 -4.78 -38.35 -15.23
C SER A 146 -5.83 -39.15 -14.46
N GLU A 147 -7.07 -38.65 -14.53
CA GLU A 147 -8.35 -39.33 -14.27
C GLU A 147 -8.60 -39.82 -12.83
N ILE A 148 -9.45 -39.08 -12.10
CA ILE A 148 -10.76 -39.54 -11.59
C ILE A 148 -11.44 -38.39 -10.80
N ASP A 149 -12.76 -38.26 -10.99
CA ASP A 149 -13.76 -37.47 -10.25
C ASP A 149 -13.96 -35.97 -10.55
N ASP A 150 -14.17 -35.69 -11.84
CA ASP A 150 -14.84 -34.48 -12.33
C ASP A 150 -16.38 -34.60 -12.17
N LYS A 151 -16.90 -34.35 -10.97
CA LYS A 151 -18.33 -33.95 -10.82
C LYS A 151 -18.73 -33.33 -9.48
N GLN A 152 -17.90 -33.37 -8.44
CA GLN A 152 -18.31 -32.91 -7.09
C GLN A 152 -17.80 -31.51 -6.71
N SER A 153 -16.75 -30.98 -7.34
CA SER A 153 -16.13 -29.69 -6.98
C SER A 153 -16.85 -28.45 -7.54
N ASN A 154 -17.61 -28.58 -8.64
CA ASN A 154 -18.28 -27.44 -9.29
C ASN A 154 -19.55 -26.94 -8.55
N LEU A 155 -20.05 -27.70 -7.58
CA LEU A 155 -21.25 -27.33 -6.81
C LEU A 155 -20.90 -26.58 -5.51
N GLU A 156 -19.79 -26.93 -4.86
CA GLU A 156 -19.35 -26.28 -3.62
C GLU A 156 -18.67 -24.92 -3.86
N ASN A 157 -17.92 -24.78 -4.96
CA ASN A 157 -17.28 -23.50 -5.31
C ASN A 157 -18.27 -22.38 -5.64
N ASN A 158 -19.44 -22.74 -6.20
CA ASN A 158 -20.50 -21.76 -6.48
C ASN A 158 -21.26 -21.32 -5.23
N PHE A 159 -21.34 -22.17 -4.19
CA PHE A 159 -22.02 -21.82 -2.94
C PHE A 159 -21.16 -20.90 -2.06
N LEU A 160 -19.87 -21.21 -1.92
CA LEU A 160 -18.92 -20.37 -1.18
C LEU A 160 -18.74 -18.99 -1.83
N ASN A 161 -18.60 -18.92 -3.15
CA ASN A 161 -18.38 -17.65 -3.84
C ASN A 161 -19.63 -16.74 -3.82
N ARG A 162 -20.83 -17.32 -3.93
CA ARG A 162 -22.10 -16.59 -3.87
C ARG A 162 -22.41 -16.06 -2.47
N ASN A 163 -22.11 -16.83 -1.42
CA ASN A 163 -22.32 -16.40 -0.04
C ASN A 163 -21.26 -15.39 0.41
N LEU A 164 -20.00 -15.53 -0.02
CA LEU A 164 -18.94 -14.57 0.28
C LEU A 164 -19.23 -13.19 -0.35
N THR A 165 -19.72 -13.17 -1.59
CA THR A 165 -20.11 -11.94 -2.27
C THR A 165 -21.27 -11.24 -1.54
N ALA A 166 -22.26 -12.00 -1.07
CA ALA A 166 -23.37 -11.45 -0.29
C ALA A 166 -22.91 -10.91 1.07
N ILE A 167 -22.00 -11.60 1.76
CA ILE A 167 -21.42 -11.16 3.04
C ILE A 167 -20.62 -9.86 2.86
N LEU A 168 -19.79 -9.77 1.80
CA LEU A 168 -19.01 -8.56 1.49
C LEU A 168 -19.92 -7.37 1.13
N PHE A 169 -21.06 -7.61 0.47
CA PHE A 169 -22.03 -6.58 0.15
C PHE A 169 -22.77 -6.08 1.41
N LEU A 170 -23.13 -6.99 2.32
CA LEU A 170 -23.75 -6.65 3.60
C LEU A 170 -22.79 -5.89 4.54
N LEU A 171 -21.51 -6.24 4.54
CA LEU A 171 -20.48 -5.52 5.30
C LEU A 171 -20.29 -4.09 4.78
N ASN A 172 -20.18 -3.90 3.47
CA ASN A 172 -20.05 -2.56 2.88
C ASN A 172 -21.28 -1.67 3.16
N THR A 173 -22.48 -2.22 3.06
CA THR A 173 -23.70 -1.46 3.38
C THR A 173 -23.80 -1.12 4.87
N PHE A 174 -23.37 -2.02 5.76
CA PHE A 174 -23.29 -1.74 7.20
C PHE A 174 -22.32 -0.59 7.51
N PHE A 175 -21.11 -0.60 6.94
CA PHE A 175 -20.14 0.48 7.15
C PHE A 175 -20.65 1.83 6.63
N ILE A 176 -21.33 1.86 5.48
CA ILE A 176 -21.91 3.09 4.93
C ILE A 176 -23.02 3.63 5.84
N VAL A 177 -23.91 2.78 6.34
CA VAL A 177 -24.99 3.19 7.25
C VAL A 177 -24.43 3.67 8.58
N SER A 178 -23.45 2.97 9.17
CA SER A 178 -22.77 3.41 10.39
C SER A 178 -22.06 4.76 10.19
N TRP A 179 -21.49 5.01 9.01
CA TRP A 179 -20.84 6.29 8.69
C TRP A 179 -21.84 7.44 8.58
N ILE A 180 -22.99 7.22 7.94
CA ILE A 180 -24.08 8.22 7.85
C ILE A 180 -24.64 8.55 9.24
N VAL A 181 -24.88 7.54 10.10
CA VAL A 181 -25.37 7.74 11.47
C VAL A 181 -24.33 8.49 12.33
N TYR A 182 -23.05 8.20 12.14
CA TYR A 182 -21.97 8.90 12.84
C TYR A 182 -21.87 10.38 12.44
N LEU A 183 -22.00 10.69 11.14
CA LEU A 183 -22.02 12.07 10.63
C LEU A 183 -23.26 12.83 11.10
N ALA A 184 -24.43 12.18 11.16
CA ALA A 184 -25.66 12.79 11.65
C ALA A 184 -25.61 13.12 13.16
N ASN A 185 -25.01 12.25 13.97
CA ASN A 185 -24.92 12.46 15.42
C ASN A 185 -23.87 13.49 15.84
N ASN A 186 -22.83 13.72 15.04
CA ASN A 186 -21.83 14.74 15.33
C ASN A 186 -22.25 16.16 14.91
N HIS A 187 -23.38 16.32 14.22
CA HIS A 187 -23.88 17.63 13.77
C HIS A 187 -25.03 18.23 14.61
N SER A 188 -25.50 17.55 15.67
CA SER A 188 -26.56 18.08 16.54
C SER A 188 -26.02 18.96 17.68
N ASN A 189 -25.25 19.99 17.34
CA ASN A 189 -25.09 21.15 18.22
C ASN A 189 -24.68 22.40 17.42
N SER A 190 -25.67 23.02 16.79
CA SER A 190 -25.81 24.47 16.87
C SER A 190 -27.29 24.83 16.73
N SER A 191 -27.79 25.55 17.72
CA SER A 191 -29.12 26.13 17.75
C SER A 191 -29.27 27.12 16.60
N ILE A 192 -30.03 26.75 15.56
CA ILE A 192 -30.56 27.72 14.59
C ILE A 192 -32.08 27.70 14.68
N ASN A 193 -32.56 28.76 15.32
CA ASN A 193 -33.93 29.12 15.53
C ASN A 193 -34.46 29.78 14.24
N TYR A 194 -35.32 29.12 13.48
CA TYR A 194 -36.16 29.77 12.47
C TYR A 194 -37.63 29.43 12.69
N LYS A 195 -38.35 30.41 13.24
CA LYS A 195 -39.79 30.59 13.04
C LYS A 195 -40.03 31.01 11.59
N SER A 196 -40.95 30.33 10.90
CA SER A 196 -41.77 30.89 9.80
C SER A 196 -42.63 29.75 9.22
N GLN A 197 -43.87 29.59 9.69
CA GLN A 197 -45.13 29.96 9.03
C GLN A 197 -45.78 28.82 8.22
N ASN A 198 -46.97 28.46 8.72
CA ASN A 198 -48.01 27.68 8.05
C ASN A 198 -48.36 28.27 6.68
N VAL A 199 -48.44 27.41 5.67
CA VAL A 199 -49.46 27.50 4.63
C VAL A 199 -49.94 26.09 4.31
N ASP A 200 -51.20 25.83 4.64
CA ASP A 200 -52.01 24.74 4.13
C ASP A 200 -52.11 24.83 2.60
N SER A 201 -51.81 23.75 1.90
CA SER A 201 -52.37 23.53 0.56
C SER A 201 -52.63 22.05 0.33
N LYS A 202 -53.91 21.72 0.24
CA LYS A 202 -54.48 20.46 -0.28
C LYS A 202 -53.78 20.04 -1.56
N ILE A 203 -53.33 18.79 -1.61
CA ILE A 203 -52.94 18.11 -2.84
C ILE A 203 -54.05 17.11 -3.17
N ASP A 204 -54.85 17.46 -4.18
CA ASP A 204 -55.71 16.54 -4.89
C ASP A 204 -54.85 15.59 -5.73
N THR A 205 -54.90 14.31 -5.39
CA THR A 205 -54.37 13.20 -6.18
C THR A 205 -55.07 13.10 -7.53
N LYS A 206 -54.36 13.44 -8.61
CA LYS A 206 -54.70 13.00 -9.96
C LYS A 206 -53.52 12.23 -10.55
N ILE A 207 -53.69 10.91 -10.56
CA ILE A 207 -52.81 9.91 -11.16
C ILE A 207 -52.68 10.26 -12.65
N SER A 208 -51.49 10.69 -13.06
CA SER A 208 -51.07 10.73 -14.46
C SER A 208 -49.90 9.77 -14.62
N THR A 209 -50.22 8.57 -15.09
CA THR A 209 -49.26 7.62 -15.61
C THR A 209 -48.72 8.16 -16.94
N THR A 210 -47.68 8.98 -16.87
CA THR A 210 -46.69 9.10 -17.94
C THR A 210 -45.41 8.50 -17.39
N THR A 211 -45.14 7.26 -17.78
CA THR A 211 -43.83 6.62 -17.64
C THR A 211 -42.83 7.47 -18.43
N SER A 212 -42.28 8.51 -17.80
CA SER A 212 -41.02 9.08 -18.24
C SER A 212 -40.00 7.97 -18.07
N PHE A 213 -39.54 7.39 -19.17
CA PHE A 213 -38.22 6.76 -19.21
C PHE A 213 -37.23 7.86 -18.83
N ARG A 214 -37.01 8.02 -17.53
CA ARG A 214 -36.03 8.93 -16.97
C ARG A 214 -34.70 8.37 -17.45
N GLU A 215 -34.01 9.12 -18.30
CA GLU A 215 -32.68 8.78 -18.78
C GLU A 215 -31.79 8.52 -17.56
N ASN A 216 -31.56 7.24 -17.24
CA ASN A 216 -30.72 6.81 -16.12
C ASN A 216 -29.22 6.97 -16.43
N LYS A 217 -28.88 7.67 -17.52
CA LYS A 217 -27.51 7.82 -17.97
C LYS A 217 -26.70 8.63 -16.96
N ILE A 218 -25.58 8.06 -16.50
CA ILE A 218 -24.65 8.75 -15.61
C ILE A 218 -24.07 9.96 -16.35
N ASN A 219 -24.22 11.16 -15.78
CA ASN A 219 -23.67 12.40 -16.34
C ASN A 219 -22.48 12.90 -15.52
N LEU A 220 -21.29 12.77 -16.08
CA LEU A 220 -20.04 13.19 -15.44
C LEU A 220 -19.51 14.54 -15.96
N THR A 221 -20.22 15.24 -16.87
CA THR A 221 -19.66 16.41 -17.58
C THR A 221 -19.25 17.56 -16.65
N ASN A 222 -19.85 17.66 -15.46
CA ASN A 222 -19.55 18.70 -14.47
C ASN A 222 -18.64 18.21 -13.34
N ILE A 223 -18.10 16.99 -13.44
CA ILE A 223 -17.27 16.36 -12.42
C ILE A 223 -15.85 16.22 -12.97
N ASN A 224 -14.89 16.89 -12.33
CA ASN A 224 -13.50 16.77 -12.72
C ASN A 224 -12.90 15.49 -12.13
N LEU A 225 -13.15 14.35 -12.78
CA LEU A 225 -12.64 13.05 -12.35
C LEU A 225 -11.12 13.03 -12.18
N ASN A 226 -10.36 13.69 -13.07
CA ASN A 226 -8.90 13.74 -12.97
C ASN A 226 -8.44 14.46 -11.70
N LYS A 227 -9.13 15.54 -11.30
CA LYS A 227 -8.83 16.22 -10.04
C LYS A 227 -9.10 15.31 -8.85
N ILE A 228 -10.25 14.63 -8.83
CA ILE A 228 -10.62 13.71 -7.74
C ILE A 228 -9.62 12.55 -7.67
N LEU A 229 -9.29 11.94 -8.81
CA LEU A 229 -8.30 10.87 -8.91
C LEU A 229 -6.95 11.30 -8.32
N ASN A 230 -6.36 12.39 -8.81
CA ASN A 230 -5.05 12.88 -8.36
C ASN A 230 -5.05 13.23 -6.86
N TYR A 231 -6.12 13.85 -6.36
CA TYR A 231 -6.21 14.22 -4.94
C TYR A 231 -6.41 13.00 -4.05
N SER A 232 -7.20 12.01 -4.49
CA SER A 232 -7.43 10.77 -3.75
C SER A 232 -6.14 9.95 -3.62
N GLU A 233 -5.35 9.87 -4.69
CA GLU A 233 -4.07 9.18 -4.73
C GLU A 233 -3.06 9.86 -3.79
N ALA A 234 -2.90 11.19 -3.92
CA ALA A 234 -2.02 11.95 -3.04
C ALA A 234 -2.44 11.84 -1.56
N MET A 235 -3.75 11.91 -1.28
CA MET A 235 -4.29 11.73 0.07
C MET A 235 -3.97 10.34 0.62
N SER A 236 -4.11 9.28 -0.19
CA SER A 236 -3.78 7.90 0.19
C SER A 236 -2.32 7.73 0.55
N ILE A 237 -1.41 8.30 -0.26
CA ILE A 237 0.04 8.28 0.00
C ILE A 237 0.35 8.99 1.32
N PHE A 238 -0.14 10.22 1.53
CA PHE A 238 0.14 10.96 2.77
C PHE A 238 -0.48 10.30 4.01
N ALA A 239 -1.64 9.66 3.88
CA ALA A 239 -2.28 8.91 4.97
C ALA A 239 -1.43 7.70 5.37
N SER A 240 -0.92 6.95 4.38
CA SER A 240 -0.04 5.82 4.64
C SER A 240 1.28 6.24 5.30
N ASP A 241 1.91 7.30 4.78
CA ASP A 241 3.13 7.86 5.38
C ASP A 241 2.89 8.36 6.82
N CYS A 242 1.72 8.97 7.06
CA CYS A 242 1.29 9.39 8.39
C CYS A 242 1.16 8.20 9.35
N LYS A 243 0.43 7.16 8.96
CA LYS A 243 0.26 5.91 9.73
C LYS A 243 1.61 5.31 10.10
N ILE A 244 2.47 5.15 9.09
CA ILE A 244 3.84 4.64 9.26
C ILE A 244 4.61 5.49 10.28
N TYR A 245 4.58 6.81 10.13
CA TYR A 245 5.29 7.70 11.04
C TYR A 245 4.75 7.61 12.48
N VAL A 246 3.43 7.55 12.65
CA VAL A 246 2.81 7.42 13.97
C VAL A 246 3.11 6.06 14.60
N GLN A 247 3.11 4.98 13.83
CA GLN A 247 3.49 3.65 14.32
C GLN A 247 4.92 3.64 14.90
N ILE A 248 5.84 4.41 14.30
CA ILE A 248 7.24 4.46 14.72
C ILE A 248 7.48 5.44 15.86
N TYR A 249 6.93 6.65 15.75
CA TYR A 249 7.31 7.78 16.60
C TYR A 249 6.23 8.15 17.63
N HIS A 250 5.07 7.49 17.61
CA HIS A 250 3.91 7.78 18.47
C HIS A 250 3.52 9.26 18.50
N LYS A 251 3.70 9.97 17.38
CA LYS A 251 3.34 11.38 17.23
C LYS A 251 2.97 11.69 15.79
N ALA A 252 1.98 12.57 15.59
CA ALA A 252 1.59 13.00 14.26
C ALA A 252 2.70 13.84 13.58
N ASN A 253 2.82 13.73 12.25
CA ASN A 253 3.72 14.54 11.44
C ASN A 253 2.96 15.43 10.44
N GLU A 254 3.71 16.15 9.61
CA GLU A 254 3.16 17.01 8.56
C GLU A 254 2.32 16.22 7.52
N ASN A 255 2.65 14.96 7.25
CA ASN A 255 1.92 14.13 6.29
C ASN A 255 0.49 13.85 6.78
N CYS A 256 0.28 13.69 8.10
CA CYS A 256 -1.05 13.58 8.68
C CYS A 256 -1.90 14.83 8.37
N GLN A 257 -1.30 16.02 8.52
CA GLN A 257 -1.99 17.28 8.23
C GLN A 257 -2.28 17.45 6.74
N LYS A 258 -1.32 17.06 5.86
CA LYS A 258 -1.50 17.08 4.40
C LYS A 258 -2.63 16.15 3.95
N ALA A 259 -2.67 14.92 4.47
CA ALA A 259 -3.74 13.96 4.16
C ALA A 259 -5.12 14.51 4.56
N ILE A 260 -5.24 15.03 5.79
CA ILE A 260 -6.49 15.64 6.27
C ILE A 260 -6.88 16.86 5.44
N LYS A 261 -5.93 17.72 5.08
CA LYS A 261 -6.18 18.91 4.25
C LYS A 261 -6.70 18.52 2.87
N LEU A 262 -6.04 17.57 2.19
CA LEU A 262 -6.50 17.08 0.89
C LEU A 262 -7.88 16.43 0.98
N GLY A 263 -8.13 15.66 2.05
CA GLY A 263 -9.46 15.11 2.32
C GLY A 263 -10.54 16.18 2.40
N LYS A 264 -10.28 17.30 3.08
CA LYS A 264 -11.21 18.44 3.13
C LYS A 264 -11.40 19.12 1.77
N GLU A 265 -10.34 19.22 0.97
CA GLU A 265 -10.39 19.86 -0.35
C GLU A 265 -11.12 19.01 -1.40
N ILE A 266 -10.99 17.68 -1.33
CA ILE A 266 -11.61 16.77 -2.28
C ILE A 266 -13.07 16.43 -1.94
N LEU A 267 -13.44 16.42 -0.65
CA LEU A 267 -14.75 16.01 -0.16
C LEU A 267 -15.94 16.60 -0.97
N PRO A 268 -16.05 17.91 -1.23
CA PRO A 268 -17.20 18.46 -1.94
C PRO A 268 -17.29 17.99 -3.41
N GLU A 269 -16.15 17.69 -4.05
CA GLU A 269 -16.14 17.17 -5.43
C GLU A 269 -16.45 15.67 -5.45
N PHE A 270 -15.96 14.93 -4.45
CA PHE A 270 -16.30 13.52 -4.26
C PHE A 270 -17.78 13.32 -3.94
N GLU A 271 -18.40 14.18 -3.11
CA GLU A 271 -19.83 14.12 -2.82
C GLU A 271 -20.70 14.32 -4.07
N LYS A 272 -20.29 15.18 -5.00
CA LYS A 272 -20.96 15.31 -6.31
C LYS A 272 -20.87 14.02 -7.11
N LEU A 273 -19.69 13.41 -7.15
CA LEU A 273 -19.47 12.12 -7.80
C LEU A 273 -20.32 11.02 -7.17
N ASP A 274 -20.25 10.86 -5.85
CA ASP A 274 -20.99 9.85 -5.11
C ASP A 274 -22.49 9.98 -5.38
N ASN A 275 -23.04 11.19 -5.26
CA ASN A 275 -24.46 11.44 -5.54
C ASN A 275 -24.85 11.12 -7.00
N GLU A 276 -23.98 11.39 -7.97
CA GLU A 276 -24.28 11.10 -9.36
C GLU A 276 -24.24 9.61 -9.70
N ILE A 277 -23.43 8.82 -9.00
CA ILE A 277 -23.36 7.37 -9.23
C ILE A 277 -24.26 6.57 -8.28
N LYS A 278 -24.75 7.20 -7.20
CA LYS A 278 -25.60 6.56 -6.19
C LYS A 278 -26.85 5.99 -6.85
N ASN A 279 -27.04 4.68 -6.68
CA ASN A 279 -28.15 3.90 -7.24
C ASN A 279 -28.20 3.81 -8.78
N LYS A 280 -27.10 4.14 -9.48
CA LYS A 280 -26.98 3.95 -10.93
C LYS A 280 -26.11 2.73 -11.25
N ASP A 281 -26.38 2.07 -12.38
CA ASP A 281 -25.55 0.96 -12.84
C ASP A 281 -24.25 1.50 -13.46
N LEU A 282 -23.11 1.23 -12.82
CA LEU A 282 -21.78 1.62 -13.30
C LEU A 282 -21.42 0.96 -14.64
N ASN A 283 -22.16 -0.07 -15.09
CA ASN A 283 -21.97 -0.67 -16.41
C ASN A 283 -22.36 0.26 -17.56
N GLU A 284 -23.09 1.34 -17.29
CA GLU A 284 -23.42 2.37 -18.28
C GLU A 284 -22.27 3.35 -18.55
N LEU A 285 -21.21 3.32 -17.73
CA LEU A 285 -20.01 4.13 -17.94
C LEU A 285 -19.09 3.51 -18.98
N ASN A 286 -18.33 4.38 -19.66
CA ASN A 286 -17.20 3.88 -20.44
C ASN A 286 -16.15 3.25 -19.50
N TYR A 287 -15.32 2.39 -20.07
CA TYR A 287 -14.31 1.64 -19.31
C TYR A 287 -13.36 2.56 -18.52
N THR A 288 -12.92 3.66 -19.12
CA THR A 288 -11.95 4.61 -18.53
C THR A 288 -12.53 5.31 -17.30
N ASP A 289 -13.77 5.78 -17.37
CA ASP A 289 -14.45 6.45 -16.26
C ASP A 289 -14.72 5.46 -15.13
N LYS A 290 -15.16 4.24 -15.48
CA LYS A 290 -15.37 3.15 -14.51
C LYS A 290 -14.08 2.80 -13.76
N GLN A 291 -12.96 2.68 -14.46
CA GLN A 291 -11.65 2.45 -13.84
C GLN A 291 -11.24 3.61 -12.92
N SER A 292 -11.35 4.85 -13.41
CA SER A 292 -11.00 6.04 -12.63
C SER A 292 -11.81 6.14 -11.34
N ILE A 293 -13.13 5.87 -11.42
CA ILE A 293 -14.02 5.86 -10.26
C ILE A 293 -13.61 4.75 -9.28
N ASN A 294 -13.39 3.52 -9.75
CA ASN A 294 -12.94 2.42 -8.88
C ASN A 294 -11.64 2.77 -8.14
N THR A 295 -10.66 3.37 -8.84
CA THR A 295 -9.40 3.81 -8.25
C THR A 295 -9.61 4.92 -7.21
N ILE A 296 -10.49 5.88 -7.48
CA ILE A 296 -10.87 6.93 -6.51
C ILE A 296 -11.41 6.31 -5.22
N TYR A 297 -12.39 5.39 -5.31
CA TYR A 297 -12.98 4.74 -4.14
C TYR A 297 -11.94 3.92 -3.36
N TYR A 298 -11.10 3.17 -4.07
CA TYR A 298 -10.01 2.41 -3.45
C TYR A 298 -9.07 3.34 -2.65
N ASN A 299 -8.59 4.41 -3.28
CA ASN A 299 -7.65 5.34 -2.66
C ASN A 299 -8.24 6.06 -1.43
N LEU A 300 -9.48 6.52 -1.54
CA LEU A 300 -10.19 7.18 -0.43
C LEU A 300 -10.45 6.23 0.74
N ASN A 301 -10.88 5.00 0.47
CA ASN A 301 -11.11 3.99 1.51
C ASN A 301 -9.80 3.62 2.22
N LYS A 302 -8.73 3.41 1.45
CA LYS A 302 -7.39 3.17 1.99
C LYS A 302 -6.92 4.33 2.87
N ALA A 303 -7.05 5.57 2.39
CA ALA A 303 -6.67 6.76 3.15
C ALA A 303 -7.45 6.89 4.47
N ALA A 304 -8.76 6.64 4.43
CA ALA A 304 -9.63 6.69 5.60
C ALA A 304 -9.23 5.64 6.65
N ASN A 305 -8.95 4.41 6.21
CA ASN A 305 -8.48 3.34 7.09
C ASN A 305 -7.14 3.70 7.74
N ASP A 306 -6.16 4.17 6.97
CA ASP A 306 -4.84 4.55 7.48
C ASP A 306 -4.94 5.72 8.49
N ILE A 307 -5.79 6.73 8.23
CA ILE A 307 -6.04 7.83 9.18
C ILE A 307 -6.72 7.33 10.45
N ASN A 308 -7.70 6.43 10.36
CA ASN A 308 -8.36 5.86 11.53
C ASN A 308 -7.39 5.04 12.39
N THR A 309 -6.56 4.21 11.77
CA THR A 309 -5.49 3.48 12.47
C THR A 309 -4.52 4.44 13.14
N THR A 310 -4.10 5.50 12.44
CA THR A 310 -3.25 6.56 13.01
C THR A 310 -3.87 7.15 14.27
N LYS A 311 -5.16 7.46 14.23
CA LYS A 311 -5.88 8.03 15.38
C LYS A 311 -5.86 7.08 16.58
N LEU A 312 -6.18 5.80 16.36
CA LEU A 312 -6.15 4.77 17.41
C LEU A 312 -4.76 4.57 18.03
N LEU A 313 -3.68 4.82 17.26
CA LEU A 313 -2.30 4.71 17.75
C LEU A 313 -1.83 5.94 18.55
N LEU A 314 -2.56 7.05 18.48
CA LEU A 314 -2.28 8.29 19.20
C LEU A 314 -3.12 8.45 20.46
N GLU A 315 -4.17 7.64 20.63
CA GLU A 315 -5.01 7.54 21.85
C GLU A 315 -4.36 6.62 22.90
#